data_AF-A0A1G1P499-F1
#
_entry.id   AF-A0A1G1P499-F1
#
_cell.length_a   1.000
_cell.length_b   1.000
_cell.length_c   1.000
_cell.angle_alpha   90.00
_cell.angle_beta   90.00
_cell.angle_gamma   90.00
#
_symmetry.space_group_name_H-M   'P 1'
#
loop_
_entity.id
_entity.type
_entity.pdbx_description
1 polymer ?
#
loop_
_entity_poly.entity_id
_entity_poly.type
_entity_poly.pdbx_seq_one_letter_code
_entity_poly.pdbx_strand_id
1 'polypeptide(L)' 'MEASWIRDGEPIEFENGRWYPADGTENFLDSEMLFVAEYRGVAVFVDKVDVRPYDRLYTKFDRNKFRFFEKRTAE' A
#
# COMPACT_ATOMS: atom_id res chain seq x y z
N MET A 1 7.07 -12.28 -5.30
CA MET A 1 7.25 -12.70 -3.90
C MET A 1 6.85 -11.52 -3.04
N GLU A 2 5.82 -11.68 -2.22
CA GLU A 2 5.45 -10.64 -1.24
C GLU A 2 6.55 -10.53 -0.18
N ALA A 3 6.83 -9.32 0.30
CA ALA A 3 7.83 -9.12 1.33
C ALA A 3 7.39 -9.75 2.66
N SER A 4 8.33 -10.37 3.38
CA SER A 4 8.03 -11.09 4.63
C SER A 4 7.36 -10.22 5.68
N TRP A 5 7.73 -8.93 5.75
CA TRP A 5 7.15 -7.98 6.70
C TRP A 5 5.67 -7.71 6.45
N ILE A 6 5.21 -7.73 5.19
CA ILE A 6 3.79 -7.58 4.84
C ILE A 6 2.99 -8.78 5.40
N ARG A 7 3.58 -9.98 5.33
CA ARG A 7 2.99 -11.21 5.87
C ARG A 7 2.96 -11.24 7.40
N ASP A 8 3.94 -10.63 8.02
CA ASP A 8 4.03 -10.48 9.47
C ASP A 8 3.06 -9.42 10.01
N GLY A 9 2.41 -8.65 9.13
CA GLY A 9 1.52 -7.56 9.51
C GLY A 9 2.25 -6.28 9.90
N GLU A 10 3.51 -6.11 9.49
CA GLU A 10 4.27 -4.90 9.78
C GLU A 10 3.67 -3.69 9.05
N PRO A 11 3.56 -2.54 9.74
CA PRO A 11 3.09 -1.32 9.12
C PRO A 11 4.16 -0.69 8.21
N ILE A 12 3.69 0.01 7.19
CA ILE A 12 4.50 0.95 6.41
C ILE A 12 4.50 2.30 7.12
N GLU A 13 5.68 2.87 7.32
CA GLU A 13 5.82 4.24 7.83
C GLU A 13 5.93 5.20 6.66
N PHE A 14 4.84 5.93 6.38
CA PHE A 14 4.74 6.84 5.24
C PHE A 14 3.98 8.12 5.62
N GLU A 15 4.50 9.28 5.20
CA GLU A 15 3.99 10.62 5.53
C GLU A 15 3.65 10.81 7.02
N ASN A 16 4.56 10.38 7.92
CA ASN A 16 4.39 10.47 9.38
C ASN A 16 3.19 9.66 9.94
N GLY A 17 2.59 8.78 9.13
CA GLY A 17 1.56 7.83 9.52
C GLY A 17 2.05 6.38 9.47
N ARG A 18 1.38 5.51 10.25
CA ARG A 18 1.56 4.06 10.17
C ARG A 18 0.39 3.46 9.41
N TRP A 19 0.73 2.72 8.36
CA TRP A 19 -0.22 2.10 7.44
C TRP A 19 -0.14 0.59 7.62
N TYR A 20 -1.22 -0.03 8.06
CA TYR A 20 -1.22 -1.47 8.35
C TYR A 20 -1.78 -2.23 7.16
N PRO A 21 -1.18 -3.39 6.81
CA PRO A 21 -1.73 -4.23 5.76
C PRO A 21 -3.12 -4.70 6.17
N ALA A 22 -4.08 -4.54 5.27
CA ALA A 22 -5.40 -5.11 5.46
C ALA A 22 -5.42 -6.58 4.99
N ASP A 23 -6.37 -7.36 5.52
CA ASP A 23 -6.54 -8.78 5.19
C ASP A 23 -7.05 -9.03 3.75
N GLY A 24 -7.21 -7.96 2.95
CA GLY A 24 -7.70 -8.01 1.58
C GLY A 24 -6.63 -7.69 0.53
N THR A 25 -6.95 -8.05 -0.71
CA THR A 25 -6.25 -7.57 -1.90
C THR A 25 -7.28 -7.06 -2.89
N GLU A 26 -6.98 -5.97 -3.56
CA GLU A 26 -7.81 -5.42 -4.64
C GLU A 26 -7.17 -5.71 -6.00
N ASN A 27 -8.02 -5.88 -7.01
CA ASN A 27 -7.56 -6.07 -8.37
C ASN A 27 -7.53 -4.73 -9.06
N PHE A 28 -6.33 -4.21 -9.32
CA PHE A 28 -6.12 -2.95 -10.02
C PHE A 28 -5.25 -3.17 -11.25
N LEU A 29 -5.44 -2.32 -12.26
CA LEU A 29 -4.52 -2.25 -13.39
C LEU A 29 -3.28 -1.45 -13.00
N ASP A 30 -2.12 -1.84 -13.53
CA ASP A 30 -0.87 -1.09 -13.32
C ASP A 30 -0.99 0.38 -13.83
N SER A 31 -1.91 0.67 -14.75
CA SER A 31 -2.21 2.02 -15.25
C SER A 31 -3.16 2.85 -14.37
N GLU A 32 -3.72 2.26 -13.32
CA GLU A 32 -4.54 2.95 -12.31
C GLU A 32 -3.74 3.30 -11.06
N MET A 33 -2.57 2.68 -10.91
CA MET A 33 -1.67 2.84 -9.77
C MET A 33 -0.59 3.87 -10.09
N LEU A 34 -0.42 4.85 -9.21
CA LEU A 34 0.66 5.82 -9.23
C LEU A 34 1.73 5.40 -8.23
N PHE A 35 2.97 5.21 -8.69
CA PHE A 35 4.11 4.97 -7.80
C PHE A 35 4.41 6.24 -6.97
N VAL A 36 4.45 6.10 -5.64
CA VAL A 36 4.71 7.23 -4.73
C VAL A 36 6.03 7.11 -3.98
N ALA A 37 6.44 5.89 -3.62
CA ALA A 37 7.63 5.65 -2.84
C ALA A 37 8.06 4.19 -2.89
N GLU A 38 9.26 3.91 -2.38
CA GLU A 38 9.73 2.56 -2.11
C GLU A 38 9.96 2.40 -0.61
N TYR A 39 9.41 1.35 -0.01
CA TYR A 39 9.57 1.03 1.41
C TYR A 39 10.20 -0.36 1.56
N ARG A 40 11.38 -0.43 2.18
CA ARG A 40 12.14 -1.68 2.38
C ARG A 40 12.29 -2.52 1.09
N GLY A 41 12.52 -1.86 -0.06
CA GLY A 41 12.65 -2.50 -1.36
C GLY A 41 11.32 -2.93 -2.02
N VAL A 42 10.18 -2.51 -1.47
CA VAL A 42 8.85 -2.74 -2.05
C VAL A 42 8.31 -1.43 -2.59
N ALA A 43 7.89 -1.44 -3.85
CA ALA A 43 7.22 -0.30 -4.46
C ALA A 43 5.83 -0.07 -3.82
N VAL A 44 5.63 1.15 -3.34
CA VAL A 44 4.37 1.66 -2.77
C VAL A 44 3.70 2.52 -3.83
N PHE A 45 2.42 2.23 -4.04
CA PHE A 45 1.56 2.86 -5.01
C PHE A 45 0.37 3.50 -4.29
N VAL A 46 -0.27 4.46 -4.95
CA VAL A 46 -1.58 5.00 -4.60
C VAL A 46 -2.47 4.92 -5.82
N ASP A 47 -3.77 4.96 -5.63
CA ASP A 47 -4.65 5.11 -6.78
C ASP A 47 -4.44 6.49 -7.43
N LYS A 48 -4.39 6.55 -8.76
CA LYS A 48 -4.09 7.79 -9.48
C LYS A 48 -5.18 8.86 -9.36
N VAL A 49 -6.42 8.46 -9.03
CA VAL A 49 -7.53 9.40 -8.78
C VAL A 49 -7.56 9.86 -7.31
N ASP A 50 -6.83 9.19 -6.43
CA ASP A 50 -6.69 9.54 -5.03
C ASP A 50 -5.80 10.78 -4.87
N VAL A 51 -6.42 11.87 -4.42
CA VAL A 51 -5.76 13.16 -4.18
C VAL A 51 -5.45 13.32 -2.70
N ARG A 52 -4.28 13.86 -2.37
CA ARG A 52 -3.83 14.00 -0.96
C ARG A 52 -4.87 14.74 -0.10
N PRO A 53 -5.08 14.33 1.16
CA PRO A 53 -4.39 13.22 1.86
C PRO A 53 -4.84 11.85 1.35
N TYR A 54 -3.87 10.95 1.14
CA TYR A 54 -4.18 9.63 0.59
C TYR A 54 -5.08 8.83 1.54
N ASP A 55 -6.04 8.10 0.99
CA ASP A 55 -6.94 7.26 1.79
C ASP A 55 -6.35 5.86 2.01
N ARG A 56 -5.66 5.34 0.98
CA ARG A 56 -5.07 3.99 0.95
C ARG A 56 -3.74 3.97 0.24
N LEU A 57 -2.81 3.18 0.78
CA LEU A 57 -1.58 2.82 0.08
C LEU A 57 -1.70 1.41 -0.48
N TYR A 58 -1.03 1.14 -1.58
CA TYR A 58 -1.05 -0.14 -2.26
C TYR A 58 0.37 -0.66 -2.46
N THR A 59 0.54 -1.98 -2.36
CA THR A 59 1.78 -2.64 -2.76
C THR A 59 1.46 -3.77 -3.72
N LYS A 60 2.38 -4.02 -4.66
CA LYS A 60 2.21 -5.06 -5.66
C LYS A 60 2.38 -6.43 -5.02
N PHE A 61 1.29 -7.18 -4.91
CA PHE A 61 1.29 -8.53 -4.35
C PHE A 61 1.51 -9.58 -5.44
N ASP A 62 0.73 -9.48 -6.52
CA ASP A 62 0.79 -10.36 -7.69
C ASP A 62 0.43 -9.60 -8.97
N ARG A 63 0.33 -10.28 -10.11
CA ARG A 63 -0.07 -9.65 -11.37
C ARG A 63 -1.51 -9.14 -11.23
N ASN A 64 -1.68 -7.82 -11.37
CA ASN A 64 -2.96 -7.13 -11.18
C ASN A 64 -3.61 -7.31 -9.79
N LYS A 65 -2.84 -7.71 -8.78
CA LYS A 65 -3.30 -7.80 -7.39
C LYS A 65 -2.45 -6.91 -6.50
N PHE A 66 -3.13 -6.03 -5.79
CA PHE A 66 -2.51 -5.06 -4.91
C PHE A 66 -3.05 -5.23 -3.50
N ARG A 67 -2.14 -5.32 -2.54
CA ARG A 67 -2.51 -5.29 -1.13
C ARG A 67 -2.67 -3.84 -0.71
N PHE A 68 -3.83 -3.50 -0.18
CA PHE A 68 -4.10 -2.17 0.34
C PHE A 68 -3.69 -2.10 1.82
N PHE A 69 -3.29 -0.90 2.21
CA PHE A 69 -2.90 -0.57 3.57
C PHE A 69 -3.77 0.59 4.02
N GLU A 70 -4.28 0.46 5.23
CA GLU A 70 -5.16 1.45 5.84
C GLU A 70 -4.36 2.24 6.88
N LYS A 71 -4.53 3.57 6.86
CA LYS A 71 -3.95 4.43 7.87
C LYS A 71 -4.72 4.22 9.16
N ARG A 72 -4.06 3.70 10.20
CA ARG A 72 -4.62 3.74 11.54
C ARG A 72 -4.30 5.10 12.12
N THR A 73 -5.24 6.04 12.02
CA THR A 73 -5.23 7.22 12.87
C THR A 73 -5.34 6.72 14.31
N ALA A 74 -4.34 7.01 15.13
CA ALA A 74 -4.47 6.81 16.57
C ALA A 74 -5.58 7.76 17.05
N GLU A 75 -6.74 7.20 17.39
CA GLU A 75 -7.75 7.89 18.19
C GLU A 75 -7.28 8.03 19.65
#